data_AF-A0A6L5WLC9-F1
#
_entry.id   AF-A0A6L5WLC9-F1
#
_cell.length_a   1.000
_cell.length_b   1.000
_cell.length_c   1.000
_cell.angle_alpha   90.00
_cell.angle_beta   90.00
_cell.angle_gamma   90.00
#
_symmetry.space_group_name_H-M   'P 1'
#
loop_
_entity.id
_entity.type
_entity.pdbx_description
1 polymer ?
#
loop_
_entity_poly.entity_id
_entity_poly.type
_entity_poly.pdbx_seq_one_letter_code
_entity_poly.pdbx_strand_id
1 'polypeptide(L)'
;PSLIANNEGLRVKGINGDEVIIDGKRSEILIPNVKADASGFVAVNKNYVDSRVNDVANRLGSVIDANNKNLQAGIAGALAAAGLPMSSMPGKSVFALSAGTYKGKSAVALGFSSVSDNGKTIFRIHGNSNSVGDFGGSVGVGWAW
;
A
#
# COMPACT_ATOMS: atom_id res chain seq x y z
N PRO A 1 -15.67 2.96 49.79
CA PRO A 1 -14.79 1.97 49.15
C PRO A 1 -14.62 0.75 50.06
N SER A 2 -14.45 -0.44 49.50
CA SER A 2 -14.24 -1.68 50.29
C SER A 2 -13.16 -2.56 49.65
N LEU A 3 -12.43 -3.28 50.50
CA LEU A 3 -11.43 -4.26 50.11
C LEU A 3 -11.82 -5.61 50.71
N ILE A 4 -11.80 -6.65 49.88
CA ILE A 4 -12.07 -8.02 50.30
C ILE A 4 -10.90 -8.88 49.81
N ALA A 5 -10.25 -9.58 50.72
CA ALA A 5 -9.21 -10.55 50.43
C ALA A 5 -9.64 -11.91 51.00
N ASN A 6 -9.65 -12.95 50.18
CA ASN A 6 -9.99 -14.31 50.60
C ASN A 6 -9.24 -15.33 49.73
N ASN A 7 -9.50 -16.62 49.94
CA ASN A 7 -8.87 -17.71 49.18
C ASN A 7 -9.23 -17.70 47.68
N GLU A 8 -10.21 -16.90 47.27
CA GLU A 8 -10.61 -16.74 45.87
C GLU A 8 -9.93 -15.54 45.19
N GLY A 9 -9.29 -14.65 45.94
CA GLY A 9 -8.53 -13.51 45.40
C GLY A 9 -8.68 -12.19 46.17
N LEU A 10 -8.38 -11.09 45.48
CA LEU A 10 -8.49 -9.71 45.99
C LEU A 10 -9.53 -8.94 45.18
N ARG A 11 -10.46 -8.27 45.86
CA ARG A 11 -11.48 -7.42 45.25
C ARG A 11 -11.43 -6.03 45.87
N VAL A 12 -11.33 -5.01 45.03
CA VAL A 12 -11.31 -3.59 45.45
C VAL A 12 -12.47 -2.88 44.79
N LYS A 13 -13.43 -2.41 45.60
CA LYS A 13 -14.62 -1.69 45.13
C LYS A 13 -14.50 -0.19 45.41
N GLY A 14 -14.53 0.59 44.34
CA GLY A 14 -14.58 2.04 44.37
C GLY A 14 -15.92 2.57 44.90
N ILE A 15 -15.94 3.85 45.31
CA ILE A 15 -17.15 4.53 45.82
C ILE A 15 -18.23 4.62 44.73
N ASN A 16 -17.81 4.69 43.46
CA ASN A 16 -18.71 4.78 42.30
C ASN A 16 -19.18 3.42 41.78
N GLY A 17 -18.83 2.32 42.45
CA GLY A 17 -19.24 0.97 42.06
C GLY A 17 -18.27 0.25 41.11
N ASP A 18 -17.26 0.93 40.57
CA ASP A 18 -16.18 0.29 39.81
C ASP A 18 -15.41 -0.72 40.68
N GLU A 19 -15.06 -1.87 40.10
CA GLU A 19 -14.39 -2.95 40.84
C GLU A 19 -13.15 -3.45 40.09
N VAL A 20 -12.01 -3.52 40.78
CA VAL A 20 -10.80 -4.21 40.31
C VAL A 20 -10.68 -5.54 41.02
N ILE A 21 -10.49 -6.62 40.26
CA ILE A 21 -10.46 -7.99 40.78
C ILE A 21 -9.15 -8.65 40.38
N ILE A 22 -8.46 -9.24 41.34
CA ILE A 22 -7.43 -10.26 41.13
C ILE A 22 -8.11 -11.59 41.44
N ASP A 23 -8.46 -12.35 40.41
CA ASP A 23 -9.15 -13.64 40.53
C ASP A 23 -8.11 -14.76 40.64
N GLY A 24 -7.97 -15.30 41.85
CA GLY A 24 -7.03 -16.38 42.13
C GLY A 24 -7.45 -17.73 41.54
N LYS A 25 -8.72 -17.93 41.22
CA LYS A 25 -9.21 -19.16 40.56
C LYS A 25 -8.89 -19.15 39.08
N ARG A 26 -8.99 -17.98 38.43
CA ARG A 26 -8.70 -17.81 37.00
C ARG A 26 -7.25 -17.42 36.71
N SER A 27 -6.50 -17.01 37.73
CA SER A 27 -5.18 -16.39 37.56
C SER A 27 -5.23 -15.16 36.64
N GLU A 28 -6.29 -14.38 36.75
CA GLU A 28 -6.59 -13.21 35.91
C GLU A 28 -6.71 -11.94 36.75
N ILE A 29 -6.36 -10.80 36.16
CA ILE A 29 -6.64 -9.48 36.71
C ILE A 29 -7.70 -8.83 35.83
N LEU A 30 -8.86 -8.53 36.41
CA LEU A 30 -9.97 -7.88 35.73
C LEU A 30 -9.97 -6.40 36.10
N ILE A 31 -9.70 -5.56 35.11
CA ILE A 31 -9.78 -4.11 35.20
C ILE A 31 -10.87 -3.64 34.21
N PRO A 32 -12.13 -3.52 34.64
CA PRO A 32 -13.21 -3.06 33.78
C PRO A 32 -13.08 -1.57 33.47
N ASN A 33 -13.70 -1.13 32.37
CA ASN A 33 -13.87 0.28 32.02
C ASN A 33 -12.56 1.09 31.85
N VAL A 34 -11.49 0.46 31.33
CA VAL A 34 -10.29 1.20 30.91
C VAL A 34 -10.67 2.17 29.79
N LYS A 35 -10.64 3.47 30.09
CA LYS A 35 -10.98 4.54 29.14
C LYS A 35 -9.84 4.75 28.13
N ALA A 36 -10.18 5.31 26.96
CA ALA A 36 -9.20 5.59 25.91
C ALA A 36 -8.16 6.66 26.31
N ASP A 37 -8.46 7.50 27.30
CA ASP A 37 -7.58 8.54 27.87
C ASP A 37 -6.80 8.06 29.11
N ALA A 38 -6.85 6.76 29.45
CA ALA A 38 -6.09 6.21 30.55
C ALA A 38 -4.57 6.33 30.30
N SER A 39 -3.78 6.46 31.38
CA SER A 39 -2.33 6.52 31.27
C SER A 39 -1.75 5.20 30.72
N GLY A 40 -0.54 5.23 30.16
CA GLY A 40 0.12 4.05 29.58
C GLY A 40 0.49 2.94 30.58
N PHE A 41 0.19 3.10 31.87
CA PHE A 41 0.51 2.13 32.93
C PHE A 41 -0.65 1.14 33.23
N VAL A 42 -1.61 1.01 32.32
CA VAL A 42 -2.75 0.09 32.48
C VAL A 42 -2.38 -1.36 32.15
N ALA A 43 -2.94 -2.33 32.90
CA ALA A 43 -2.83 -3.73 32.53
C ALA A 43 -3.78 -4.01 31.35
N VAL A 44 -3.24 -4.59 30.27
CA VAL A 44 -3.99 -4.96 29.06
C VAL A 44 -3.85 -6.45 28.80
N ASN A 45 -4.85 -7.04 28.15
CA ASN A 45 -4.80 -8.44 27.76
C ASN A 45 -3.75 -8.64 26.66
N LYS A 46 -2.70 -9.42 26.93
CA LYS A 46 -1.62 -9.71 25.97
C LYS A 46 -2.14 -10.31 24.66
N ASN A 47 -3.13 -11.22 24.71
CA ASN A 47 -3.71 -11.82 23.51
C ASN A 47 -4.44 -10.78 22.66
N TYR A 48 -5.07 -9.77 23.28
CA TYR A 48 -5.68 -8.67 22.55
C TYR A 48 -4.63 -7.83 21.83
N VAL A 49 -3.55 -7.44 22.53
CA VAL A 49 -2.44 -6.67 21.94
C VAL A 49 -1.78 -7.47 20.82
N ASP A 50 -1.43 -8.73 21.06
CA ASP A 50 -0.82 -9.62 20.06
C ASP A 50 -1.72 -9.77 18.84
N SER A 51 -3.04 -9.93 19.02
CA SER A 51 -3.99 -9.99 17.90
C SER A 51 -3.97 -8.70 17.08
N ARG A 52 -3.98 -7.52 17.73
CA ARG A 52 -3.93 -6.23 17.02
C ARG A 52 -2.59 -6.02 16.32
N VAL A 53 -1.49 -6.39 16.95
CA VAL A 53 -0.14 -6.32 16.36
C VAL A 53 -0.05 -7.25 15.14
N ASN A 54 -0.57 -8.47 15.24
CA ASN A 54 -0.61 -9.42 14.12
C ASN A 54 -1.49 -8.91 12.97
N ASP A 55 -2.67 -8.34 13.25
CA ASP A 55 -3.53 -7.73 12.23
C ASP A 55 -2.80 -6.61 11.48
N VAL A 56 -2.11 -5.74 12.23
CA VAL A 56 -1.31 -4.64 11.65
C VAL A 56 -0.14 -5.18 10.84
N ALA A 57 0.58 -6.18 11.36
CA ALA A 57 1.72 -6.80 10.66
C ALA A 57 1.27 -7.46 9.35
N ASN A 58 0.16 -8.21 9.38
CA ASN A 58 -0.41 -8.86 8.20
C ASN A 58 -0.87 -7.83 7.16
N ARG A 59 -1.57 -6.77 7.60
CA ARG A 59 -2.00 -5.69 6.70
C ARG A 59 -0.80 -4.98 6.08
N LEU A 60 0.24 -4.72 6.87
CA LEU A 60 1.46 -4.09 6.39
C LEU A 60 2.16 -4.98 5.34
N GLY A 61 2.31 -6.27 5.61
CA GLY A 61 2.85 -7.23 4.64
C GLY A 61 2.07 -7.24 3.33
N SER A 62 0.74 -7.31 3.41
CA SER A 62 -0.11 -7.28 2.22
C SER A 62 0.00 -5.97 1.43
N VAL A 63 0.10 -4.82 2.10
CA VAL A 63 0.25 -3.52 1.43
C VAL A 63 1.62 -3.42 0.76
N ILE A 64 2.69 -3.87 1.43
CA ILE A 64 4.04 -3.89 0.87
C ILE A 64 4.09 -4.77 -0.38
N ASP A 65 3.51 -5.96 -0.33
CA ASP A 65 3.50 -6.90 -1.46
C ASP A 65 2.69 -6.37 -2.65
N ALA A 66 1.53 -5.77 -2.37
CA ALA A 66 0.72 -5.12 -3.40
C ALA A 66 1.48 -3.96 -4.05
N ASN A 67 2.09 -3.10 -3.24
CA ASN A 67 2.86 -1.97 -3.75
C ASN A 67 4.08 -2.44 -4.58
N ASN A 68 4.80 -3.46 -4.12
CA ASN A 68 5.92 -4.02 -4.86
C ASN A 68 5.49 -4.60 -6.22
N LYS A 69 4.33 -5.30 -6.27
CA LYS A 69 3.76 -5.80 -7.53
C LYS A 69 3.37 -4.66 -8.47
N ASN A 70 2.77 -3.60 -7.96
CA ASN A 70 2.37 -2.43 -8.76
C ASN A 70 3.59 -1.69 -9.31
N LEU A 71 4.62 -1.47 -8.48
CA LEU A 71 5.87 -0.86 -8.92
C LEU A 71 6.56 -1.69 -10.01
N GLN A 72 6.65 -3.01 -9.84
CA GLN A 72 7.24 -3.89 -10.85
C GLN A 72 6.47 -3.85 -12.16
N ALA A 73 5.14 -3.84 -12.11
CA ALA A 73 4.29 -3.74 -13.29
C ALA A 73 4.37 -2.35 -13.95
N GLY A 74 4.51 -1.28 -13.16
CA GLY A 74 4.79 0.07 -13.65
C GLY A 74 6.13 0.16 -14.37
N ILE A 75 7.19 -0.47 -13.84
CA ILE A 75 8.49 -0.56 -14.52
C ILE A 75 8.35 -1.35 -15.83
N ALA A 76 7.61 -2.46 -15.84
CA ALA A 76 7.33 -3.19 -17.07
C ALA A 76 6.60 -2.29 -18.10
N GLY A 77 5.66 -1.45 -17.66
CA GLY A 77 4.96 -0.47 -18.49
C GLY A 77 5.88 0.60 -19.06
N ALA A 78 6.82 1.10 -18.26
CA ALA A 78 7.86 2.03 -18.70
C ALA A 78 8.82 1.39 -19.72
N LEU A 79 9.23 0.15 -19.50
CA LEU A 79 10.05 -0.62 -20.44
C LEU A 79 9.33 -0.86 -21.76
N ALA A 80 8.03 -1.20 -21.70
CA ALA A 80 7.20 -1.31 -22.89
C ALA A 80 7.18 0.04 -23.64
N ALA A 81 6.85 1.13 -22.95
CA ALA A 81 6.81 2.47 -23.56
C ALA A 81 8.15 2.90 -24.16
N ALA A 82 9.27 2.58 -23.52
CA ALA A 82 10.62 2.86 -24.01
C ALA A 82 10.97 2.07 -25.28
N GLY A 83 10.38 0.88 -25.45
CA GLY A 83 10.54 0.05 -26.65
C GLY A 83 9.71 0.50 -27.86
N LEU A 84 8.89 1.55 -27.76
CA LEU A 84 8.05 2.02 -28.86
C LEU A 84 8.90 2.64 -29.99
N PRO A 85 8.82 2.10 -31.23
CA PRO A 85 9.45 2.75 -32.37
C PRO A 85 8.88 4.15 -32.62
N MET A 86 9.73 5.09 -33.03
CA MET A 86 9.30 6.44 -33.44
C MET A 86 9.45 6.63 -34.94
N SER A 87 8.57 7.44 -35.54
CA SER A 87 8.76 8.03 -36.87
C SER A 87 10.04 8.86 -36.93
N SER A 88 10.93 8.54 -37.88
CA SER A 88 12.09 9.37 -38.24
C SER A 88 11.92 10.05 -39.61
N MET A 89 10.76 9.88 -40.25
CA MET A 89 10.50 10.40 -41.60
C MET A 89 9.75 11.73 -41.51
N PRO A 90 10.28 12.84 -42.09
CA PRO A 90 9.58 14.12 -42.16
C PRO A 90 8.21 14.01 -42.82
N GLY A 91 7.21 14.67 -42.25
CA GLY A 91 5.82 14.66 -42.72
C GLY A 91 5.08 13.34 -42.54
N LYS A 92 5.65 12.38 -41.80
CA LYS A 92 5.02 11.07 -41.57
C LYS A 92 4.68 10.81 -40.11
N SER A 93 3.54 10.15 -39.97
CA SER A 93 3.02 9.66 -38.69
C SER A 93 3.20 8.16 -38.59
N VAL A 94 3.53 7.67 -37.39
CA VAL A 94 3.75 6.25 -37.08
C VAL A 94 2.94 5.87 -35.86
N PHE A 95 2.24 4.74 -35.98
CA PHE A 95 1.65 4.03 -34.86
C PHE A 95 2.57 2.88 -34.44
N ALA A 96 2.75 2.71 -33.14
CA ALA A 96 3.67 1.76 -32.55
C ALA A 96 2.96 0.95 -31.45
N LEU A 97 3.33 -0.32 -31.35
CA LEU A 97 2.94 -1.24 -30.28
C LEU A 97 4.20 -1.92 -29.76
N SER A 98 4.32 -2.05 -28.45
CA SER A 98 5.42 -2.73 -27.79
C SER A 98 4.93 -3.45 -26.54
N ALA A 99 5.75 -4.40 -26.06
CA ALA A 99 5.52 -5.11 -24.83
C ALA A 99 6.82 -5.18 -24.02
N GLY A 100 6.70 -5.20 -22.70
CA GLY A 100 7.82 -5.20 -21.76
C GLY A 100 7.54 -6.15 -20.60
N THR A 101 8.61 -6.65 -19.98
CA THR A 101 8.52 -7.52 -18.80
C THR A 101 9.58 -7.11 -17.78
N TYR A 102 9.23 -7.19 -16.50
CA TYR A 102 10.11 -6.89 -15.38
C TYR A 102 9.72 -7.71 -14.14
N LYS A 103 10.68 -8.45 -13.57
CA LYS A 103 10.50 -9.27 -12.34
C LYS A 103 9.19 -10.10 -12.33
N GLY A 104 8.83 -10.70 -13.45
CA GLY A 104 7.62 -11.54 -13.58
C GLY A 104 6.31 -10.77 -13.83
N LYS A 105 6.37 -9.45 -14.02
CA LYS A 105 5.26 -8.61 -14.48
C LYS A 105 5.43 -8.25 -15.94
N SER A 106 4.36 -8.35 -16.71
CA SER A 106 4.32 -7.90 -18.10
C SER A 106 3.52 -6.60 -18.23
N ALA A 107 3.78 -5.87 -19.30
CA ALA A 107 3.01 -4.72 -19.72
C ALA A 107 3.07 -4.53 -21.23
N VAL A 108 2.12 -3.77 -21.74
CA VAL A 108 1.99 -3.40 -23.14
C VAL A 108 1.93 -1.89 -23.26
N ALA A 109 2.49 -1.35 -24.34
CA ALA A 109 2.42 0.07 -24.63
C ALA A 109 2.06 0.31 -26.09
N LEU A 110 1.33 1.40 -26.31
CA LEU A 110 0.88 1.86 -27.60
C LEU A 110 1.28 3.33 -27.75
N GLY A 111 1.77 3.69 -28.92
CA GLY A 111 2.26 5.04 -29.17
C GLY A 111 1.91 5.55 -30.55
N PHE A 112 1.78 6.87 -30.64
CA PHE A 112 1.70 7.60 -31.88
C PHE A 112 2.81 8.65 -31.90
N SER A 113 3.49 8.77 -33.03
CA SER A 113 4.51 9.80 -33.23
C SER A 113 4.39 10.43 -34.60
N SER A 114 4.69 11.72 -34.70
CA SER A 114 4.63 12.46 -35.96
C SER A 114 5.77 13.46 -36.04
N VAL A 115 6.36 13.57 -37.23
CA VAL A 115 7.42 14.53 -37.55
C VAL A 115 6.84 15.56 -38.51
N SER A 116 7.09 16.85 -38.27
CA SER A 116 6.69 17.92 -39.19
C SER A 116 7.32 17.75 -40.58
N ASP A 117 6.69 18.29 -41.61
CA ASP A 117 7.17 18.24 -43.00
C ASP A 117 8.60 18.77 -43.17
N ASN A 118 8.99 19.74 -42.33
CA ASN A 118 10.33 20.31 -42.31
C ASN A 118 11.36 19.49 -41.51
N GLY A 119 10.95 18.38 -40.89
CA GLY A 119 11.80 17.52 -40.07
C GLY A 119 12.25 18.10 -38.73
N LYS A 120 11.91 19.36 -38.44
CA LYS A 120 12.44 20.10 -37.28
C LYS A 120 11.68 19.80 -36.00
N THR A 121 10.37 19.59 -36.09
CA THR A 121 9.52 19.34 -34.93
C THR A 121 9.09 17.90 -34.89
N ILE A 122 9.21 17.27 -33.72
CA ILE A 122 8.74 15.91 -33.51
C ILE A 122 7.82 15.82 -32.30
N PHE A 123 6.69 15.14 -32.47
CA PHE A 123 5.72 14.87 -31.43
C PHE A 123 5.63 13.37 -31.17
N ARG A 124 5.53 12.98 -29.89
CA ARG A 124 5.28 11.62 -29.42
C ARG A 124 4.17 11.66 -28.39
N ILE A 125 3.24 10.74 -28.48
CA ILE A 125 2.30 10.41 -27.42
C ILE A 125 2.30 8.90 -27.26
N HIS A 126 2.29 8.40 -26.03
CA HIS A 126 2.11 6.99 -25.77
C HIS A 126 1.33 6.74 -24.49
N GLY A 127 0.67 5.59 -24.46
CA GLY A 127 0.03 5.02 -23.28
C GLY A 127 0.53 3.60 -23.06
N ASN A 128 0.51 3.14 -21.83
CA ASN A 128 0.83 1.77 -21.45
C ASN A 128 -0.17 1.24 -20.44
N SER A 129 -0.33 -0.08 -20.45
CA SER A 129 -1.15 -0.84 -19.52
C SER A 129 -0.35 -2.04 -19.04
N ASN A 130 -0.45 -2.36 -17.77
CA ASN A 130 0.32 -3.44 -17.17
C ASN A 130 -0.56 -4.59 -16.68
N SER A 131 0.08 -5.71 -16.34
CA SER A 131 -0.58 -6.94 -15.88
C SER A 131 -1.32 -6.82 -14.54
N VAL A 132 -1.17 -5.73 -13.80
CA VAL A 132 -1.92 -5.48 -12.56
C VAL A 132 -3.11 -4.53 -12.78
N GLY A 133 -3.29 -4.01 -14.00
CA GLY A 133 -4.39 -3.13 -14.36
C GLY A 133 -4.11 -1.64 -14.17
N ASP A 134 -2.87 -1.24 -13.88
CA ASP A 134 -2.51 0.19 -13.90
C ASP A 134 -2.26 0.65 -15.34
N PHE A 135 -2.53 1.94 -15.56
CA PHE A 135 -2.34 2.62 -16.83
C PHE A 135 -1.43 3.83 -16.63
N GLY A 136 -0.56 4.06 -17.61
CA GLY A 136 0.32 5.22 -17.65
C GLY A 136 0.41 5.78 -19.04
N GLY A 137 0.94 6.99 -19.19
CA GLY A 137 1.15 7.58 -20.49
C GLY A 137 2.03 8.81 -20.41
N SER A 138 2.58 9.21 -21.55
CA SER A 138 3.32 10.46 -21.64
C SER A 138 3.22 11.06 -23.03
N VAL A 139 3.53 12.35 -23.11
CA VAL A 139 3.57 13.12 -24.33
C VAL A 139 4.87 13.92 -24.33
N GLY A 140 5.49 14.05 -25.50
CA GLY A 140 6.75 14.76 -25.66
C GLY A 140 6.82 15.48 -27.00
N VAL A 141 7.46 16.63 -26.99
CA VAL A 141 7.79 17.41 -28.19
C VAL A 141 9.30 17.65 -28.22
N GLY A 142 9.90 17.53 -29.40
CA GLY A 142 11.31 17.83 -29.65
C GLY A 142 11.45 18.81 -30.80
N TRP A 143 12.46 19.67 -30.72
CA TRP A 143 12.85 20.57 -31.79
C TRP A 143 14.33 20.36 -32.12
N ALA A 144 14.64 20.09 -33.39
CA ALA A 144 15.99 19.97 -33.92
C ALA A 144 16.27 21.17 -34.85
N TRP A 145 17.42 21.83 -34.67
CA TRP A 145 17.86 23.00 -35.46
C TRP A 145 19.03 22.66 -36.37
#